data_AF-A0A370G7I3-F1
#
_entry.id   AF-A0A370G7I3-F1
#
_cell.length_a   1.000
_cell.length_b   1.000
_cell.length_c   1.000
_cell.angle_alpha   90.00
_cell.angle_beta   90.00
_cell.angle_gamma   90.00
#
_symmetry.space_group_name_H-M   'P 1'
#
loop_
_entity.id
_entity.type
_entity.pdbx_description
1 polymer ?
#
loop_
_entity_poly.entity_id
_entity_poly.type
_entity_poly.pdbx_seq_one_letter_code
_entity_poly.pdbx_strand_id
1 'polypeptide(L)'
;MFLKTNIPETTQSLAGMSVDFRDRMFDRSSVNDRTNQIQAIVSGNRCGHVPDAPRFFCPPNHHKRRPTVLDRAIDAWEVVYRKAKKFLGRLATSHDNGRQVRSERREAIAAVSQVLLHYLELSTLRIGFYVSHNKFVHLDLEYMAEKAGLSLSRSKRAITALAEAGYIKITRQYKKKEDGTFDGEPSIREISVQFFIDLGLDVQKLFFARDWKRKKEEKAQAKSGLKKLKGIIQAVTSFSGNIITPNRQKQPLRYGSSGQVPLKQGAAIDQNLISQALALHRADSSRSPSDYLKELQRQIE
;
A
#
# COMPACT_ATOMS: atom_id res chain seq x y z
N MET A 1 25.77 -2.87 -15.09
CA MET A 1 24.60 -2.03 -15.42
C MET A 1 23.59 -2.11 -14.29
N PHE A 2 23.63 -1.15 -13.36
CA PHE A 2 22.79 -1.11 -12.17
C PHE A 2 21.49 -0.34 -12.44
N LEU A 3 20.34 -0.95 -12.10
CA LEU A 3 19.02 -0.34 -12.17
C LEU A 3 18.84 0.67 -11.03
N LYS A 4 18.62 1.93 -11.41
CA LYS A 4 18.26 3.06 -10.54
C LYS A 4 16.97 2.75 -9.76
N THR A 5 17.06 2.75 -8.44
CA THR A 5 15.90 2.80 -7.54
C THR A 5 15.37 4.24 -7.51
N ASN A 6 14.34 4.54 -8.31
CA ASN A 6 13.61 5.80 -8.23
C ASN A 6 12.65 5.78 -7.03
N ILE A 7 13.20 6.20 -5.89
CA ILE A 7 12.51 6.76 -4.74
C ILE A 7 11.91 8.11 -5.20
N PRO A 8 10.63 8.44 -4.94
CA PRO A 8 10.20 9.83 -5.02
C PRO A 8 10.84 10.59 -3.85
N GLU A 9 11.65 11.59 -4.18
CA GLU A 9 12.25 12.51 -3.23
C GLU A 9 11.15 13.15 -2.35
N THR A 10 11.11 12.79 -1.07
CA THR A 10 10.73 13.72 0.00
C THR A 10 11.37 13.24 1.31
N THR A 11 12.52 13.85 1.60
CA THR A 11 13.04 14.19 2.95
C THR A 11 13.73 13.09 3.78
N GLN A 12 15.06 13.00 3.62
CA GLN A 12 16.00 13.03 4.76
C GLN A 12 15.99 14.47 5.30
N SER A 13 16.06 14.82 6.58
CA SER A 13 16.30 14.12 7.85
C SER A 13 15.99 15.11 8.99
N LEU A 14 16.11 14.62 10.23
CA LEU A 14 16.44 15.35 11.46
C LEU A 14 15.28 15.67 12.41
N ALA A 15 15.45 15.11 13.60
CA ALA A 15 14.90 15.57 14.84
C ALA A 15 15.09 17.09 15.00
N GLY A 16 14.05 17.76 15.49
CA GLY A 16 14.18 19.03 16.18
C GLY A 16 14.54 20.24 15.33
N MET A 17 13.81 20.54 14.26
CA MET A 17 13.67 21.93 13.76
C MET A 17 12.29 22.11 13.12
N SER A 18 11.50 23.06 13.64
CA SER A 18 10.28 23.54 13.01
C SER A 18 10.62 24.17 11.67
N VAL A 19 10.15 23.59 10.56
CA VAL A 19 10.31 24.18 9.24
C VAL A 19 8.95 24.69 8.78
N ASP A 20 8.79 26.00 8.82
CA ASP A 20 7.68 26.73 8.21
C ASP A 20 7.65 26.42 6.71
N PHE A 21 6.75 25.54 6.30
CA PHE A 21 6.48 25.21 4.91
C PHE A 21 5.31 26.05 4.39
N ARG A 22 5.44 27.37 4.51
CA ARG A 22 4.56 28.35 3.86
C ARG A 22 5.44 29.30 3.07
N ASP A 23 5.73 28.94 1.82
CA ASP A 23 5.65 29.95 0.78
C ASP A 23 5.68 29.41 -0.65
N ARG A 24 4.98 30.15 -1.51
CA ARG A 24 4.83 30.00 -2.97
C ARG A 24 3.85 28.94 -3.45
N MET A 25 2.60 29.36 -3.62
CA MET A 25 1.86 29.22 -4.89
C MET A 25 0.79 30.31 -5.02
N PHE A 26 1.00 31.18 -6.01
CA PHE A 26 0.06 32.06 -6.72
C PHE A 26 -1.20 32.57 -6.00
N ASP A 27 -1.15 33.87 -5.68
CA ASP A 27 -2.26 34.75 -5.33
C ASP A 27 -3.31 34.83 -6.46
N ARG A 28 -4.37 34.03 -6.32
CA ARG A 28 -5.64 34.13 -7.08
C ARG A 28 -6.86 34.00 -6.15
N SER A 29 -6.66 34.00 -4.83
CA SER A 29 -7.64 33.61 -3.82
C SER A 29 -8.48 34.76 -3.25
N SER A 30 -8.04 36.02 -3.35
CA SER A 30 -8.64 37.10 -2.54
C SER A 30 -10.04 37.56 -3.00
N VAL A 31 -10.38 37.43 -4.30
CA VAL A 31 -11.70 37.82 -4.84
C VAL A 31 -12.76 36.73 -4.65
N ASN A 32 -12.34 35.45 -4.68
CA ASN A 32 -13.23 34.31 -4.44
C ASN A 32 -13.56 34.14 -2.95
N ASP A 33 -12.69 34.54 -2.02
CA ASP A 33 -12.96 34.39 -0.59
C ASP A 33 -14.08 35.31 -0.09
N ARG A 34 -14.17 36.55 -0.58
CA ARG A 34 -15.24 37.49 -0.18
C ARG A 34 -16.61 37.07 -0.71
N THR A 35 -16.67 36.62 -1.96
CA THR A 35 -17.92 36.12 -2.57
C THR A 35 -18.38 34.82 -1.92
N ASN A 36 -17.46 33.89 -1.63
CA ASN A 36 -17.75 32.67 -0.87
C ASN A 36 -18.22 32.96 0.56
N GLN A 37 -17.64 33.95 1.25
CA GLN A 37 -18.08 34.36 2.59
C GLN A 37 -19.50 34.97 2.58
N ILE A 38 -19.82 35.83 1.63
CA ILE A 38 -21.16 36.43 1.51
C ILE A 38 -22.20 35.34 1.18
N GLN A 39 -21.89 34.44 0.24
CA GLN A 39 -22.79 33.34 -0.12
C GLN A 39 -23.01 32.35 1.04
N ALA A 40 -21.99 32.12 1.87
CA ALA A 40 -22.08 31.31 3.07
C ALA A 40 -22.98 31.93 4.17
N ILE A 41 -22.99 33.25 4.29
CA ILE A 41 -23.83 34.00 5.23
C ILE A 41 -25.30 33.97 4.77
N VAL A 42 -25.56 34.17 3.48
CA VAL A 42 -26.91 34.26 2.91
C VAL A 42 -27.59 32.89 2.76
N SER A 43 -26.86 31.86 2.31
CA SER A 43 -27.44 30.52 2.08
C SER A 43 -27.34 29.58 3.28
N GLY A 44 -26.56 29.94 4.31
CA GLY A 44 -26.17 29.04 5.40
C GLY A 44 -25.18 27.94 4.98
N ASN A 45 -24.80 27.85 3.71
CA ASN A 45 -23.81 26.89 3.19
C ASN A 45 -22.38 27.39 3.44
N ARG A 46 -21.86 27.13 4.63
CA ARG A 46 -20.48 27.50 5.00
C ARG A 46 -19.40 26.58 4.45
N CYS A 47 -19.77 25.57 3.67
CA CYS A 47 -18.84 24.57 3.16
C CYS A 47 -18.66 24.58 1.64
N GLY A 48 -19.32 25.52 0.95
CA GLY A 48 -19.25 25.68 -0.49
C GLY A 48 -19.65 24.42 -1.27
N HIS A 49 -20.42 23.51 -0.67
CA HIS A 49 -20.86 22.30 -1.37
C HIS A 49 -21.89 22.65 -2.44
N VAL A 50 -21.72 22.08 -3.62
CA VAL A 50 -22.68 22.19 -4.73
C VAL A 50 -23.17 20.78 -5.07
N PRO A 51 -24.45 20.44 -4.83
CA PRO A 51 -24.95 19.07 -5.01
C PRO A 51 -24.77 18.50 -6.43
N ASP A 52 -24.89 19.36 -7.44
CA ASP A 52 -24.75 18.94 -8.85
C ASP A 52 -23.30 18.87 -9.33
N ALA A 53 -22.37 19.42 -8.55
CA ALA A 53 -20.94 19.43 -8.82
C ALA A 53 -20.15 19.01 -7.55
N PRO A 54 -20.29 17.73 -7.11
CA PRO A 54 -19.61 17.25 -5.93
C PRO A 54 -18.08 17.25 -6.10
N ARG A 55 -17.36 17.57 -5.04
CA ARG A 55 -15.89 17.52 -5.01
C ARG A 55 -15.41 16.13 -4.65
N PHE A 56 -14.92 15.41 -5.65
CA PHE A 56 -14.28 14.11 -5.48
C PHE A 56 -12.76 14.22 -5.42
N PHE A 57 -12.13 13.19 -4.87
CA PHE A 57 -10.68 13.12 -4.80
C PHE A 57 -10.08 12.96 -6.19
N CYS A 58 -9.09 13.80 -6.51
CA CYS A 58 -8.27 13.68 -7.70
C CYS A 58 -6.85 13.22 -7.31
N PRO A 59 -6.32 12.16 -7.95
CA PRO A 59 -4.93 11.79 -7.73
C PRO A 59 -3.95 12.89 -8.15
N PRO A 60 -2.76 12.95 -7.53
CA PRO A 60 -1.67 13.79 -8.01
C PRO A 60 -1.27 13.46 -9.46
N ASN A 61 -0.90 14.47 -10.24
CA ASN A 61 -0.58 14.34 -11.68
C ASN A 61 0.46 13.25 -11.99
N HIS A 62 1.44 13.04 -11.11
CA HIS A 62 2.54 12.10 -11.31
C HIS A 62 2.35 10.74 -10.59
N HIS A 63 1.13 10.42 -10.16
CA HIS A 63 0.87 9.14 -9.50
C HIS A 63 1.01 7.95 -10.48
N LYS A 64 1.54 6.82 -9.96
CA LYS A 64 1.59 5.57 -10.72
C LYS A 64 0.18 5.00 -10.89
N ARG A 65 -0.05 4.29 -11.99
CA ARG A 65 -1.31 3.56 -12.21
C ARG A 65 -1.60 2.59 -11.08
N ARG A 66 -2.85 2.58 -10.63
CA ARG A 66 -3.33 1.63 -9.60
C ARG A 66 -3.74 0.32 -10.24
N PRO A 67 -3.86 -0.76 -9.45
CA PRO A 67 -4.58 -1.94 -9.87
C PRO A 67 -6.02 -1.59 -10.26
N THR A 68 -6.51 -2.19 -11.34
CA THR A 68 -7.84 -1.90 -11.92
C THR A 68 -8.98 -2.08 -10.94
N VAL A 69 -8.86 -3.00 -9.97
CA VAL A 69 -9.86 -3.18 -8.91
C VAL A 69 -10.01 -1.93 -8.03
N LEU A 70 -8.93 -1.20 -7.78
CA LEU A 70 -8.97 0.03 -6.97
C LEU A 70 -9.50 1.21 -7.78
N ASP A 71 -9.14 1.33 -9.06
CA ASP A 71 -9.69 2.39 -9.92
C ASP A 71 -11.21 2.23 -10.05
N ARG A 72 -11.70 1.01 -10.30
CA ARG A 72 -13.15 0.74 -10.32
C ARG A 72 -13.84 1.04 -8.99
N ALA A 73 -13.15 0.79 -7.86
CA ALA A 73 -13.69 1.13 -6.54
C ALA A 73 -13.78 2.64 -6.33
N ILE A 74 -12.78 3.40 -6.78
CA ILE A 74 -12.76 4.87 -6.71
C ILE A 74 -13.88 5.46 -7.56
N ASP A 75 -14.06 4.96 -8.79
CA ASP A 75 -15.09 5.42 -9.72
C ASP A 75 -16.50 5.08 -9.23
N ALA A 76 -16.67 3.94 -8.55
CA ALA A 76 -17.95 3.54 -7.97
C ALA A 76 -18.50 4.58 -6.97
N TRP A 77 -17.63 5.37 -6.31
CA TRP A 77 -18.06 6.38 -5.35
C TRP A 77 -18.84 7.55 -5.97
N GLU A 78 -18.65 7.84 -7.26
CA GLU A 78 -19.51 8.80 -7.95
C GLU A 78 -20.94 8.26 -8.07
N VAL A 79 -21.09 6.99 -8.44
CA VAL A 79 -22.39 6.32 -8.54
C VAL A 79 -23.06 6.26 -7.17
N VAL A 80 -22.29 5.94 -6.13
CA VAL A 80 -22.75 5.91 -4.74
C VAL A 80 -23.26 7.27 -4.28
N TYR A 81 -22.53 8.35 -4.60
CA TYR A 81 -22.96 9.71 -4.27
C TYR A 81 -24.35 9.98 -4.85
N ARG A 82 -24.57 9.69 -6.13
CA ARG A 82 -25.86 9.93 -6.82
C ARG A 82 -26.96 8.96 -6.37
N LYS A 83 -26.63 7.69 -6.13
CA LYS A 83 -27.57 6.60 -5.82
C LYS A 83 -27.42 6.08 -4.39
N ALA A 84 -27.40 6.98 -3.42
CA ALA A 84 -27.09 6.67 -2.03
C ALA A 84 -27.97 5.53 -1.44
N LYS A 85 -29.27 5.53 -1.73
CA LYS A 85 -30.20 4.49 -1.22
C LYS A 85 -29.85 3.06 -1.65
N LYS A 86 -29.13 2.88 -2.76
CA LYS A 86 -28.82 1.56 -3.34
C LYS A 86 -27.54 0.94 -2.75
N PHE A 87 -26.51 1.74 -2.48
CA PHE A 87 -25.17 1.23 -2.17
C PHE A 87 -24.76 1.43 -0.72
N LEU A 88 -25.54 2.23 0.02
CA LEU A 88 -25.17 2.66 1.35
C LEU A 88 -26.20 2.20 2.38
N GLY A 89 -26.76 1.00 2.26
CA GLY A 89 -27.71 0.48 3.27
C GLY A 89 -27.10 0.41 4.67
N ARG A 90 -25.80 0.08 4.78
CA ARG A 90 -25.06 -0.01 6.06
C ARG A 90 -24.51 1.33 6.56
N LEU A 91 -24.24 2.25 5.63
CA LEU A 91 -23.94 3.64 5.99
C LEU A 91 -25.29 4.29 6.33
N ALA A 92 -25.44 5.00 7.44
CA ALA A 92 -26.72 5.59 7.82
C ALA A 92 -27.19 6.65 6.80
N THR A 93 -27.72 6.24 5.64
CA THR A 93 -27.96 7.09 4.45
C THR A 93 -29.39 7.45 4.23
N SER A 94 -30.28 6.83 4.99
CA SER A 94 -31.59 7.34 5.27
C SER A 94 -31.79 7.33 6.77
N HIS A 95 -32.45 8.37 7.29
CA HIS A 95 -32.98 8.33 8.65
C HIS A 95 -34.10 7.29 8.74
N ASP A 96 -34.47 6.88 9.95
CA ASP A 96 -35.54 5.89 10.19
C ASP A 96 -36.88 6.30 9.55
N ASN A 97 -37.08 7.60 9.31
CA ASN A 97 -38.24 8.16 8.61
C ASN A 97 -38.12 8.16 7.06
N GLY A 98 -37.13 7.48 6.49
CA GLY A 98 -36.91 7.39 5.04
C GLY A 98 -36.27 8.62 4.40
N ARG A 99 -35.96 9.68 5.17
CA ARG A 99 -35.31 10.88 4.66
C ARG A 99 -33.85 10.61 4.31
N GLN A 100 -33.45 10.94 3.08
CA GLN A 100 -32.08 10.78 2.63
C GLN A 100 -31.11 11.69 3.39
N VAL A 101 -29.90 11.19 3.62
CA VAL A 101 -28.80 11.99 4.14
C VAL A 101 -28.42 13.12 3.18
N ARG A 102 -28.18 14.29 3.78
CA ARG A 102 -27.76 15.51 3.11
C ARG A 102 -26.58 15.27 2.15
N SER A 103 -26.59 15.92 0.99
CA SER A 103 -25.60 15.74 -0.07
C SER A 103 -24.19 16.10 0.37
N GLU A 104 -24.02 17.07 1.28
CA GLU A 104 -22.74 17.47 1.86
C GLU A 104 -22.06 16.30 2.60
N ARG A 105 -22.85 15.53 3.36
CA ARG A 105 -22.34 14.39 4.11
C ARG A 105 -22.00 13.23 3.17
N ARG A 106 -22.78 13.03 2.11
CA ARG A 106 -22.50 12.04 1.07
C ARG A 106 -21.22 12.36 0.32
N GLU A 107 -21.02 13.63 -0.07
CA GLU A 107 -19.77 14.10 -0.69
C GLU A 107 -18.58 13.82 0.23
N ALA A 108 -18.69 14.17 1.52
CA ALA A 108 -17.59 13.96 2.46
C ALA A 108 -17.19 12.49 2.59
N ILE A 109 -18.18 11.58 2.67
CA ILE A 109 -17.92 10.14 2.74
C ILE A 109 -17.28 9.63 1.44
N ALA A 110 -17.77 10.08 0.28
CA ALA A 110 -17.22 9.69 -1.02
C ALA A 110 -15.77 10.16 -1.19
N ALA A 111 -15.50 11.45 -0.96
CA ALA A 111 -14.17 12.03 -1.08
C ALA A 111 -13.16 11.36 -0.15
N VAL A 112 -13.52 11.15 1.12
CA VAL A 112 -12.66 10.40 2.06
C VAL A 112 -12.45 8.98 1.56
N SER A 113 -13.50 8.26 1.16
CA SER A 113 -13.38 6.87 0.69
C SER A 113 -12.45 6.74 -0.52
N GLN A 114 -12.49 7.69 -1.45
CA GLN A 114 -11.58 7.72 -2.59
C GLN A 114 -10.12 7.99 -2.17
N VAL A 115 -9.87 8.85 -1.18
CA VAL A 115 -8.54 9.02 -0.57
C VAL A 115 -8.07 7.72 0.06
N LEU A 116 -8.91 7.07 0.87
CA LEU A 116 -8.57 5.80 1.52
C LEU A 116 -8.18 4.73 0.48
N LEU A 117 -8.95 4.61 -0.60
CA LEU A 117 -8.67 3.71 -1.72
C LEU A 117 -7.40 4.07 -2.48
N HIS A 118 -7.08 5.36 -2.60
CA HIS A 118 -5.84 5.80 -3.25
C HIS A 118 -4.59 5.34 -2.49
N TYR A 119 -4.64 5.40 -1.16
CA TYR A 119 -3.55 5.01 -0.26
C TYR A 119 -3.74 3.61 0.34
N LEU A 120 -4.56 2.77 -0.30
CA LEU A 120 -4.79 1.41 0.16
C LEU A 120 -3.67 0.51 -0.31
N GLU A 121 -3.00 -0.17 0.62
CA GLU A 121 -2.12 -1.27 0.24
C GLU A 121 -2.94 -2.55 0.05
N LEU A 122 -2.86 -3.12 -1.15
CA LEU A 122 -3.80 -4.14 -1.60
C LEU A 122 -3.63 -5.47 -0.86
N SER A 123 -2.40 -5.89 -0.54
CA SER A 123 -2.15 -7.17 0.14
C SER A 123 -2.82 -7.22 1.52
N THR A 124 -2.66 -6.15 2.30
CA THR A 124 -3.11 -6.05 3.69
C THR A 124 -4.46 -5.34 3.86
N LEU A 125 -4.92 -4.60 2.84
CA LEU A 125 -6.02 -3.63 2.93
C LEU A 125 -5.81 -2.54 4.00
N ARG A 126 -4.55 -2.28 4.37
CA ARG A 126 -4.19 -1.19 5.28
C ARG A 126 -4.02 0.11 4.52
N ILE A 127 -4.36 1.19 5.18
CA ILE A 127 -4.23 2.54 4.63
C ILE A 127 -2.88 3.13 5.05
N GLY A 128 -2.10 3.56 4.07
CA GLY A 128 -0.77 4.10 4.27
C GLY A 128 0.11 3.92 3.05
N PHE A 129 1.40 4.13 3.24
CA PHE A 129 2.38 3.96 2.18
C PHE A 129 3.74 3.55 2.76
N TYR A 130 4.57 2.95 1.91
CA TYR A 130 5.94 2.61 2.26
C TYR A 130 6.84 3.83 2.06
N VAL A 131 7.44 4.33 3.15
CA VAL A 131 8.51 5.36 3.09
C VAL A 131 9.82 4.73 2.63
N SER A 132 10.05 3.48 3.02
CA SER A 132 11.17 2.66 2.55
C SER A 132 10.69 1.21 2.41
N HIS A 133 11.51 0.35 1.78
CA HIS A 133 11.16 -1.04 1.47
C HIS A 133 10.54 -1.84 2.65
N ASN A 134 10.88 -1.49 3.90
CA ASN A 134 10.39 -2.18 5.09
C ASN A 134 9.63 -1.28 6.08
N LYS A 135 9.42 0.01 5.75
CA LYS A 135 8.76 0.95 6.66
C LYS A 135 7.43 1.41 6.07
N PHE A 136 6.36 0.74 6.49
CA PHE A 136 4.98 1.16 6.22
C PHE A 136 4.57 2.21 7.24
N VAL A 137 4.07 3.36 6.77
CA VAL A 137 3.56 4.44 7.60
C VAL A 137 2.06 4.58 7.36
N HIS A 138 1.30 4.58 8.45
CA HIS A 138 -0.14 4.76 8.40
C HIS A 138 -0.49 6.20 8.05
N LEU A 139 -1.51 6.36 7.21
CA LEU A 139 -1.93 7.68 6.75
C LEU A 139 -2.57 8.45 7.90
N ASP A 140 -2.17 9.70 8.13
CA ASP A 140 -2.73 10.54 9.19
C ASP A 140 -4.09 11.16 8.81
N LEU A 141 -4.91 11.50 9.81
CA LEU A 141 -6.22 12.12 9.62
C LEU A 141 -6.16 13.52 8.99
N GLU A 142 -5.17 14.33 9.38
CA GLU A 142 -5.01 15.67 8.82
C GLU A 142 -4.65 15.60 7.35
N TYR A 143 -3.72 14.70 7.00
CA TYR A 143 -3.34 14.44 5.62
C TYR A 143 -4.52 13.92 4.79
N MET A 144 -5.35 13.02 5.32
CA MET A 144 -6.57 12.58 4.63
C MET A 144 -7.56 13.74 4.40
N ALA A 145 -7.70 14.63 5.38
CA ALA A 145 -8.59 15.77 5.27
C ALA A 145 -8.12 16.76 4.20
N GLU A 146 -6.82 17.04 4.17
CA GLU A 146 -6.18 17.85 3.12
C GLU A 146 -6.44 17.26 1.73
N LYS A 147 -6.15 15.96 1.53
CA LYS A 147 -6.35 15.30 0.23
C LYS A 147 -7.81 15.20 -0.18
N ALA A 148 -8.73 15.08 0.78
CA ALA A 148 -10.17 15.09 0.50
C ALA A 148 -10.72 16.51 0.25
N GLY A 149 -9.94 17.57 0.50
CA GLY A 149 -10.43 18.96 0.42
C GLY A 149 -11.50 19.28 1.48
N LEU A 150 -11.40 18.67 2.66
CA LEU A 150 -12.40 18.77 3.73
C LEU A 150 -11.77 19.30 5.02
N SER A 151 -12.59 19.92 5.87
CA SER A 151 -12.15 20.22 7.23
C SER A 151 -11.95 18.96 8.05
N LEU A 152 -11.04 19.00 9.03
CA LEU A 152 -10.72 17.87 9.89
C LEU A 152 -11.96 17.24 10.54
N SER A 153 -12.90 18.08 11.00
CA SER A 153 -14.15 17.64 11.62
C SER A 153 -15.08 16.90 10.64
N ARG A 154 -15.11 17.31 9.37
CA ARG A 154 -15.89 16.61 8.33
C ARG A 154 -15.25 15.27 7.98
N SER A 155 -13.94 15.24 7.82
CA SER A 155 -13.19 14.01 7.55
C SER A 155 -13.32 13.01 8.70
N LYS A 156 -13.21 13.47 9.95
CA LYS A 156 -13.45 12.64 11.14
C LYS A 156 -14.85 12.02 11.12
N ARG A 157 -15.88 12.82 10.87
CA ARG A 157 -17.27 12.33 10.78
C ARG A 157 -17.49 11.32 9.66
N ALA A 158 -16.85 11.53 8.51
CA ALA A 158 -16.90 10.58 7.40
C ALA A 158 -16.26 9.23 7.78
N ILE A 159 -15.08 9.26 8.41
CA ILE A 159 -14.40 8.04 8.88
C ILE A 159 -15.21 7.34 9.97
N THR A 160 -15.78 8.08 10.91
CA THR A 160 -16.67 7.52 11.93
C THR A 160 -17.85 6.80 11.29
N ALA A 161 -18.52 7.41 10.30
CA ALA A 161 -19.62 6.78 9.58
C ALA A 161 -19.18 5.49 8.86
N LEU A 162 -17.99 5.49 8.23
CA LEU A 162 -17.43 4.31 7.59
C LEU A 162 -17.09 3.19 8.60
N ALA A 163 -16.59 3.55 9.79
CA ALA A 163 -16.31 2.60 10.85
C ALA A 163 -17.61 2.01 11.45
N GLU A 164 -18.61 2.86 11.71
CA GLU A 164 -19.95 2.45 12.19
C GLU A 164 -20.65 1.50 11.21
N ALA A 165 -20.47 1.72 9.90
CA ALA A 165 -20.98 0.83 8.85
C ALA A 165 -20.27 -0.53 8.78
N GLY A 166 -19.17 -0.70 9.54
CA GLY A 166 -18.31 -1.89 9.51
C GLY A 166 -17.34 -1.91 8.31
N TYR A 167 -17.18 -0.80 7.60
CA TYR A 167 -16.32 -0.74 6.42
C TYR A 167 -14.85 -0.54 6.75
N ILE A 168 -14.55 0.10 7.88
CA ILE A 168 -13.19 0.36 8.32
C ILE A 168 -13.01 -0.17 9.73
N LYS A 169 -12.00 -1.01 9.92
CA LYS A 169 -11.49 -1.33 11.24
C LYS A 169 -10.42 -0.31 11.63
N ILE A 170 -10.57 0.31 12.80
CA ILE A 170 -9.64 1.31 13.32
C ILE A 170 -8.97 0.77 14.57
N THR A 171 -7.63 0.74 14.59
CA THR A 171 -6.83 0.39 15.76
C THR A 171 -5.95 1.58 16.13
N ARG A 172 -6.15 2.10 17.34
CA ARG A 172 -5.37 3.24 17.84
C ARG A 172 -3.94 2.80 18.14
N GLN A 173 -2.99 3.70 17.89
CA GLN A 173 -1.58 3.48 18.17
C GLN A 173 -1.07 4.55 19.13
N TYR A 174 -0.16 4.13 20.02
CA TYR A 174 0.49 5.00 20.98
C TYR A 174 1.95 4.59 21.08
N LYS A 175 2.83 5.56 21.25
CA LYS A 175 4.25 5.35 21.48
C LYS A 175 4.63 5.89 22.85
N LYS A 176 5.22 5.06 23.70
CA LYS A 176 5.73 5.50 25.00
C LYS A 176 7.06 6.24 24.80
N LYS A 177 7.19 7.43 25.37
CA LYS A 177 8.42 8.20 25.44
C LYS A 177 9.33 7.73 26.58
N GLU A 178 10.58 8.17 26.54
CA GLU A 178 11.57 7.93 27.60
C GLU A 178 11.16 8.53 28.94
N ASP A 179 10.44 9.66 28.93
CA ASP A 179 9.88 10.33 30.11
C ASP A 179 8.65 9.63 30.72
N GLY A 180 8.22 8.51 30.13
CA GLY A 180 7.05 7.75 30.59
C GLY A 180 5.70 8.22 30.03
N THR A 181 5.65 9.34 29.30
CA THR A 181 4.43 9.83 28.65
C THR A 181 4.13 9.08 27.34
N PHE A 182 2.93 9.28 26.77
CA PHE A 182 2.51 8.62 25.52
C PHE A 182 2.24 9.65 24.41
N ASP A 183 2.84 9.44 23.23
CA ASP A 183 2.47 10.13 22.01
C ASP A 183 1.42 9.33 21.24
N GLY A 184 0.42 10.02 20.67
CA GLY A 184 -0.53 9.44 19.74
C GLY A 184 0.12 9.25 18.37
N GLU A 185 0.08 8.03 17.86
CA GLU A 185 0.52 7.71 16.50
C GLU A 185 -0.69 7.59 15.57
N PRO A 186 -0.52 7.79 14.25
CA PRO A 186 -1.60 7.61 13.29
C PRO A 186 -2.23 6.21 13.42
N SER A 187 -3.54 6.17 13.60
CA SER A 187 -4.25 4.89 13.80
C SER A 187 -4.09 3.97 12.58
N ILE A 188 -3.94 2.66 12.83
CA ILE A 188 -4.08 1.65 11.78
C ILE A 188 -5.53 1.67 11.32
N ARG A 189 -5.73 1.80 10.02
CA ARG A 189 -7.02 1.70 9.36
C ARG A 189 -6.97 0.60 8.33
N GLU A 190 -7.91 -0.34 8.41
CA GLU A 190 -8.04 -1.47 7.50
C GLU A 190 -9.40 -1.43 6.83
N ILE A 191 -9.45 -1.49 5.50
CA ILE A 191 -10.71 -1.59 4.75
C ILE A 191 -11.19 -3.04 4.78
N SER A 192 -12.46 -3.24 5.13
CA SER A 192 -13.11 -4.55 5.09
C SER A 192 -13.37 -5.01 3.66
N VAL A 193 -13.47 -6.33 3.44
CA VAL A 193 -13.92 -6.87 2.14
C VAL A 193 -15.37 -6.48 1.85
N GLN A 194 -16.21 -6.32 2.89
CA GLN A 194 -17.61 -5.90 2.76
C GLN A 194 -17.74 -4.56 2.05
N PHE A 195 -16.81 -3.63 2.29
CA PHE A 195 -16.78 -2.34 1.57
C PHE A 195 -16.76 -2.52 0.04
N PHE A 196 -16.00 -3.50 -0.47
CA PHE A 196 -15.94 -3.77 -1.92
C PHE A 196 -17.18 -4.49 -2.43
N ILE A 197 -17.74 -5.41 -1.64
CA ILE A 197 -19.01 -6.10 -1.94
C ILE A 197 -20.13 -5.08 -2.12
N ASP A 198 -20.27 -4.16 -1.17
CA ASP A 198 -21.35 -3.18 -1.17
C ASP A 198 -21.17 -2.09 -2.23
N LEU A 199 -19.95 -1.89 -2.73
CA LEU A 199 -19.69 -1.11 -3.95
C LEU A 199 -20.07 -1.84 -5.25
N GLY A 200 -20.47 -3.11 -5.17
CA GLY A 200 -20.83 -3.93 -6.33
C GLY A 200 -19.61 -4.46 -7.10
N LEU A 201 -18.46 -4.61 -6.43
CA LEU A 201 -17.24 -5.13 -7.05
C LEU A 201 -17.15 -6.65 -6.95
N ASP A 202 -16.49 -7.23 -7.94
CA ASP A 202 -16.20 -8.65 -7.98
C ASP A 202 -15.14 -9.02 -6.93
N VAL A 203 -15.58 -9.73 -5.91
CA VAL A 203 -14.77 -10.16 -4.76
C VAL A 203 -13.66 -11.12 -5.19
N GLN A 204 -13.91 -11.97 -6.21
CA GLN A 204 -12.90 -12.90 -6.70
C GLN A 204 -11.73 -12.13 -7.31
N LYS A 205 -12.04 -11.11 -8.13
CA LYS A 205 -11.01 -10.22 -8.69
C LYS A 205 -10.23 -9.47 -7.62
N LEU A 206 -10.90 -9.05 -6.53
CA LEU A 206 -10.21 -8.48 -5.38
C LEU A 206 -9.21 -9.50 -4.80
N PHE A 207 -9.64 -10.71 -4.45
CA PHE A 207 -8.74 -11.73 -3.88
C PHE A 207 -7.57 -12.08 -4.79
N PHE A 208 -7.79 -12.26 -6.11
CA PHE A 208 -6.71 -12.49 -7.05
C PHE A 208 -5.69 -11.34 -7.07
N ALA A 209 -6.15 -10.10 -7.05
CA ALA A 209 -5.28 -8.94 -7.05
C ALA A 209 -4.49 -8.82 -5.73
N ARG A 210 -5.10 -9.17 -4.60
CA ARG A 210 -4.44 -9.25 -3.27
C ARG A 210 -3.36 -10.31 -3.25
N ASP A 211 -3.67 -11.51 -3.72
CA ASP A 211 -2.72 -12.63 -3.77
C ASP A 211 -1.55 -12.37 -4.70
N TRP A 212 -1.82 -11.79 -5.86
CA TRP A 212 -0.77 -11.35 -6.78
C TRP A 212 0.18 -10.35 -6.11
N LYS A 213 -0.38 -9.36 -5.41
CA LYS A 213 0.41 -8.35 -4.70
C LYS A 213 1.23 -8.97 -3.57
N ARG A 214 0.61 -9.83 -2.75
CA ARG A 214 1.29 -10.58 -1.67
C ARG A 214 2.46 -11.41 -2.21
N LYS A 215 2.26 -12.22 -3.25
CA LYS A 215 3.33 -13.01 -3.88
C LYS A 215 4.46 -12.13 -4.43
N LYS A 216 4.12 -10.94 -4.95
CA LYS A 216 5.10 -9.98 -5.45
C LYS A 216 5.95 -9.42 -4.30
N GLU A 217 5.34 -9.09 -3.17
CA GLU A 217 6.01 -8.62 -1.95
C GLU A 217 6.90 -9.71 -1.34
N GLU A 218 6.39 -10.93 -1.18
CA GLU A 218 7.15 -12.09 -0.68
C GLU A 218 8.39 -12.34 -1.52
N LYS A 219 8.27 -12.31 -2.86
CA LYS A 219 9.42 -12.43 -3.77
C LYS A 219 10.41 -11.27 -3.60
N ALA A 220 9.93 -10.05 -3.38
CA ALA A 220 10.80 -8.90 -3.16
C ALA A 220 11.54 -9.00 -1.82
N GLN A 221 10.86 -9.46 -0.76
CA GLN A 221 11.44 -9.72 0.56
C GLN A 221 12.45 -10.88 0.52
N ALA A 222 12.15 -11.98 -0.16
CA ALA A 222 13.09 -13.09 -0.33
C ALA A 222 14.36 -12.64 -1.06
N LYS A 223 14.22 -11.82 -2.12
CA LYS A 223 15.37 -11.23 -2.83
C LYS A 223 16.18 -10.29 -1.96
N SER A 224 15.53 -9.46 -1.13
CA SER A 224 16.24 -8.54 -0.24
C SER A 224 16.96 -9.30 0.89
N GLY A 225 16.33 -10.34 1.46
CA GLY A 225 16.94 -11.24 2.44
C GLY A 225 18.16 -11.97 1.86
N LEU A 226 18.05 -12.53 0.66
CA LEU A 226 19.17 -13.19 -0.01
C LEU A 226 20.34 -12.21 -0.30
N LYS A 227 20.04 -10.97 -0.69
CA LYS A 227 21.07 -9.93 -0.88
C LYS A 227 21.78 -9.59 0.42
N LYS A 228 21.04 -9.46 1.53
CA LYS A 228 21.63 -9.22 2.87
C LYS A 228 22.55 -10.36 3.27
N LEU A 229 22.11 -11.61 3.10
CA LEU A 229 22.92 -12.79 3.43
C LEU A 229 24.20 -12.85 2.60
N LYS A 230 24.13 -12.62 1.29
CA LYS A 230 25.31 -12.55 0.42
C LYS A 230 26.28 -11.44 0.86
N GLY A 231 25.77 -10.28 1.23
CA GLY A 231 26.58 -9.17 1.74
C GLY A 231 27.31 -9.53 3.04
N ILE A 232 26.63 -10.23 3.97
CA ILE A 232 27.23 -10.71 5.21
C ILE A 232 28.34 -11.73 4.92
N ILE A 233 28.07 -12.74 4.07
CA ILE A 233 29.06 -13.74 3.67
C ILE A 233 30.28 -13.05 3.06
N GLN A 234 30.06 -12.11 2.13
CA GLN A 234 31.15 -11.37 1.50
C GLN A 234 31.98 -10.59 2.53
N ALA A 235 31.34 -9.89 3.46
CA ALA A 235 32.01 -9.14 4.52
C ALA A 235 32.84 -10.05 5.44
N VAL A 236 32.29 -11.20 5.84
CA VAL A 236 32.99 -12.20 6.67
C VAL A 236 34.18 -12.80 5.91
N THR A 237 34.00 -13.15 4.62
CA THR A 237 35.10 -13.67 3.77
C THR A 237 36.20 -12.64 3.53
N SER A 238 35.86 -11.36 3.38
CA SER A 238 36.87 -10.30 3.25
C SER A 238 37.61 -10.02 4.56
N PHE A 239 36.94 -10.21 5.70
CA PHE A 239 37.57 -10.05 7.01
C PHE A 239 38.51 -11.21 7.34
N SER A 240 38.15 -12.43 6.95
CA SER A 240 38.98 -13.64 7.11
C SER A 240 40.10 -13.77 6.06
N GLY A 241 39.97 -13.12 4.90
CA GLY A 241 41.01 -13.04 3.87
C GLY A 241 42.28 -12.27 4.28
N ASN A 242 42.24 -11.51 5.37
CA ASN A 242 43.41 -10.82 5.94
C ASN A 242 44.14 -11.62 7.05
N ILE A 243 43.63 -12.80 7.44
CA ILE A 243 44.22 -13.62 8.50
C ILE A 243 44.98 -14.84 7.94
N ILE A 244 44.76 -15.19 6.67
CA ILE A 244 45.43 -16.32 6.03
C ILE A 244 46.06 -15.84 4.72
N THR A 245 47.34 -15.46 4.79
CA THR A 245 48.21 -15.34 3.61
C THR A 245 48.89 -16.69 3.39
N PRO A 246 48.43 -17.57 2.48
CA PRO A 246 49.27 -18.68 2.08
C PRO A 246 50.33 -18.13 1.12
N ASN A 247 51.56 -18.15 1.59
CA ASN A 247 52.77 -17.96 0.81
C ASN A 247 52.73 -18.93 -0.40
N ARG A 248 52.40 -18.43 -1.59
CA ARG A 248 52.40 -19.22 -2.83
C ARG A 248 53.31 -18.56 -3.85
N GLN A 249 54.57 -19.00 -3.82
CA GLN A 249 55.54 -18.76 -4.88
C GLN A 249 54.93 -19.14 -6.23
N LYS A 250 54.87 -18.17 -7.16
CA LYS A 250 54.47 -18.39 -8.54
C LYS A 250 55.71 -18.86 -9.33
N GLN A 251 55.74 -20.13 -9.74
CA GLN A 251 56.52 -20.53 -10.91
C GLN A 251 55.68 -20.34 -12.18
N PRO A 252 56.24 -19.83 -13.29
CA PRO A 252 55.50 -19.71 -14.55
C PRO A 252 55.52 -21.05 -15.28
N LEU A 253 54.34 -21.57 -15.63
CA LEU A 253 54.18 -22.73 -16.52
C LEU A 253 53.66 -22.28 -17.88
N ARG A 254 54.25 -22.92 -18.88
CA ARG A 254 54.31 -22.59 -20.31
C ARG A 254 52.96 -22.51 -21.02
N TYR A 255 52.96 -21.72 -22.09
CA TYR A 255 51.96 -21.67 -23.15
C TYR A 255 51.68 -23.05 -23.75
N GLY A 256 50.40 -23.43 -23.80
CA GLY A 256 49.88 -24.59 -24.52
C GLY A 256 48.47 -24.27 -25.02
N SER A 257 48.28 -24.47 -26.33
CA SER A 257 47.10 -24.14 -27.10
C SER A 257 45.88 -25.01 -26.81
N SER A 258 44.71 -24.49 -27.22
CA SER A 258 43.49 -25.21 -27.62
C SER A 258 42.84 -26.15 -26.61
N GLY A 259 41.76 -25.66 -25.98
CA GLY A 259 40.78 -26.51 -25.29
C GLY A 259 39.52 -25.72 -24.95
N GLN A 260 38.41 -26.05 -25.59
CA GLN A 260 37.08 -25.50 -25.31
C GLN A 260 36.68 -25.79 -23.86
N VAL A 261 36.16 -24.78 -23.15
CA VAL A 261 35.61 -24.91 -21.80
C VAL A 261 34.19 -25.49 -21.89
N PRO A 262 33.86 -26.60 -21.20
CA PRO A 262 32.49 -27.09 -21.19
C PRO A 262 31.61 -26.20 -20.31
N LEU A 263 30.51 -25.73 -20.89
CA LEU A 263 29.41 -25.08 -20.18
C LEU A 263 28.87 -26.05 -19.11
N LYS A 264 28.82 -25.60 -17.84
CA LYS A 264 28.11 -26.31 -16.76
C LYS A 264 26.65 -26.51 -17.17
N GLN A 265 26.31 -27.73 -17.55
CA GLN A 265 24.91 -28.17 -17.68
C GLN A 265 24.29 -28.13 -16.28
N GLY A 266 23.22 -27.35 -16.11
CA GLY A 266 22.40 -27.41 -14.89
C GLY A 266 21.83 -28.82 -14.76
N ALA A 267 21.93 -29.40 -13.56
CA ALA A 267 21.37 -30.72 -13.27
C ALA A 267 19.88 -30.74 -13.70
N ALA A 268 19.56 -31.64 -14.64
CA ALA A 268 18.20 -31.83 -15.10
C ALA A 268 17.35 -32.30 -13.91
N ILE A 269 16.30 -31.55 -13.60
CA ILE A 269 15.34 -31.93 -12.55
C ILE A 269 14.59 -33.17 -13.05
N ASP A 270 14.65 -34.26 -12.29
CA ASP A 270 14.02 -35.53 -12.63
C ASP A 270 12.50 -35.35 -12.81
N GLN A 271 12.01 -35.60 -14.04
CA GLN A 271 10.61 -35.45 -14.40
C GLN A 271 9.69 -36.39 -13.60
N ASN A 272 10.22 -37.50 -13.08
CA ASN A 272 9.46 -38.41 -12.21
C ASN A 272 9.14 -37.76 -10.86
N LEU A 273 10.09 -37.03 -10.26
CA LEU A 273 9.88 -36.34 -8.98
C LEU A 273 8.85 -35.22 -9.10
N ILE A 274 8.86 -34.50 -10.23
CA ILE A 274 7.86 -33.47 -10.51
C ILE A 274 6.47 -34.10 -10.62
N SER A 275 6.35 -35.21 -11.33
CA SER A 275 5.08 -35.92 -11.52
C SER A 275 4.53 -36.46 -10.19
N GLN A 276 5.41 -36.99 -9.34
CA GLN A 276 5.06 -37.52 -8.02
C GLN A 276 4.65 -36.40 -7.03
N ALA A 277 5.36 -35.26 -7.03
CA ALA A 277 5.00 -34.10 -6.23
C ALA A 277 3.62 -33.51 -6.62
N LEU A 278 3.29 -33.54 -7.91
CA LEU A 278 1.97 -33.13 -8.40
C LEU A 278 0.86 -34.11 -8.00
N ALA A 279 1.15 -35.41 -7.99
CA ALA A 279 0.20 -36.43 -7.50
C ALA A 279 -0.09 -36.25 -6.01
N LEU A 280 0.95 -36.01 -5.20
CA LEU A 280 0.81 -35.75 -3.76
C LEU A 280 -0.01 -34.48 -3.47
N HIS A 281 0.22 -33.40 -4.23
CA HIS A 281 -0.57 -32.18 -4.08
C HIS A 281 -2.05 -32.36 -4.47
N ARG A 282 -2.35 -33.23 -5.43
CA ARG A 282 -3.73 -33.56 -5.79
C ARG A 282 -4.42 -34.37 -4.69
N ALA A 283 -3.68 -35.22 -3.98
CA ALA A 283 -4.19 -36.00 -2.85
C ALA A 283 -4.33 -35.16 -1.57
N ASP A 284 -3.41 -34.23 -1.34
CA ASP A 284 -3.41 -33.31 -0.20
C ASP A 284 -3.04 -31.89 -0.66
N SER A 285 -4.06 -31.04 -0.75
CA SER A 285 -3.89 -29.66 -1.19
C SER A 285 -3.44 -28.69 -0.09
N SER A 286 -3.14 -29.19 1.12
CA SER A 286 -2.69 -28.36 2.25
C SER A 286 -1.26 -27.82 2.09
N ARG A 287 -0.44 -28.45 1.24
CA ARG A 287 0.95 -28.03 0.94
C ARG A 287 1.15 -27.81 -0.56
N SER A 288 2.13 -27.01 -0.94
CA SER A 288 2.39 -26.71 -2.35
C SER A 288 3.19 -27.84 -3.04
N PRO A 289 3.04 -28.05 -4.37
CA PRO A 289 3.85 -29.04 -5.11
C PRO A 289 5.36 -28.85 -4.94
N SER A 290 5.81 -27.61 -4.71
CA SER A 290 7.21 -27.27 -4.46
C SER A 290 7.72 -27.81 -3.12
N ASP A 291 6.85 -27.87 -2.10
CA ASP A 291 7.20 -28.40 -0.78
C ASP A 291 7.32 -29.92 -0.84
N TYR A 292 6.40 -30.60 -1.55
CA TYR A 292 6.51 -32.04 -1.82
C TYR A 292 7.75 -32.37 -2.65
N LEU A 293 8.10 -31.55 -3.66
CA LEU A 293 9.30 -31.77 -4.47
C LEU A 293 10.58 -31.70 -3.64
N LYS A 294 10.69 -30.72 -2.73
CA LYS A 294 11.86 -30.59 -1.83
C LYS A 294 11.96 -31.75 -0.84
N GLU A 295 10.82 -32.23 -0.36
CA GLU A 295 10.76 -33.38 0.53
C GLU A 295 11.20 -34.66 -0.18
N LEU A 296 10.69 -34.90 -1.40
CA LEU A 296 11.10 -36.04 -2.22
C LEU A 296 12.59 -35.97 -2.58
N GLN A 297 13.13 -34.78 -2.87
CA GLN A 297 14.56 -34.58 -3.14
C GLN A 297 15.43 -34.90 -1.92
N ARG A 298 14.98 -34.57 -0.70
CA ARG A 298 15.68 -34.90 0.55
C ARG A 298 15.69 -36.39 0.89
N GLN A 299 14.72 -37.15 0.40
CA GLN A 299 14.64 -38.60 0.64
C GLN A 299 15.57 -39.41 -0.28
N ILE A 300 16.12 -38.77 -1.31
CA ILE A 300 17.02 -39.38 -2.30
C ILE A 300 18.50 -39.07 -1.97
N GLU A 301 18.75 -38.05 -1.15
CA GLU A 301 20.06 -37.72 -0.55
C GLU A 301 20.33 -38.54 0.70
#